data_AF-A0A955B2L6-F1
#
_entry.id   AF-A0A955B2L6-F1
#
_cell.length_a   1.000
_cell.length_b   1.000
_cell.length_c   1.000
_cell.angle_alpha   90.00
_cell.angle_beta   90.00
_cell.angle_gamma   90.00
#
_symmetry.space_group_name_H-M   'P 1'
#
loop_
_entity.id
_entity.type
_entity.pdbx_description
1 polymer ?
#
loop_
_entity_poly.entity_id
_entity_poly.type
_entity_poly.pdbx_seq_one_letter_code
_entity_poly.pdbx_strand_id
1 'polypeptide(L)' 'MLTILGRPRQTCDRASRREVLQAGGAGLLGLSLPKLLAAEAASSELRPRAKSVIFLLLFGGPSQLETFDMKPDA' A
#
# COMPACT_ATOMS: atom_id res chain seq x y z
N MET A 1 -11.05 -16.48 12.93
CA MET A 1 -10.73 -17.40 14.05
C MET A 1 -9.78 -18.46 13.51
N LEU A 2 -8.55 -18.49 13.99
CA LEU A 2 -7.50 -19.34 13.41
C LEU A 2 -7.56 -20.74 14.05
N THR A 3 -8.24 -21.67 13.40
CA THR A 3 -8.38 -23.06 13.86
C THR A 3 -7.38 -23.95 13.12
N ILE A 4 -6.35 -24.45 13.82
CA ILE A 4 -5.35 -25.36 13.25
C ILE A 4 -5.70 -26.79 13.63
N LEU A 5 -6.25 -27.54 12.67
CA LEU A 5 -6.55 -28.97 12.81
C LEU A 5 -5.25 -29.77 12.64
N GLY A 6 -4.54 -30.01 13.75
CA GLY A 6 -3.33 -30.84 13.80
C GLY A 6 -3.53 -32.09 14.66
N ARG A 7 -2.99 -33.25 14.24
CA ARG A 7 -2.99 -34.46 15.07
C ARG A 7 -2.16 -34.22 16.36
N PRO A 8 -2.67 -34.61 17.54
CA PRO A 8 -1.96 -34.41 18.78
C PRO A 8 -0.68 -35.27 18.83
N ARG A 9 0.44 -34.66 19.21
CA ARG A 9 1.66 -35.38 19.60
C ARG A 9 1.94 -35.06 21.07
N GLN A 10 1.87 -36.08 21.92
CA GLN A 10 2.14 -35.94 23.35
C GLN A 10 3.64 -35.76 23.54
N THR A 11 4.02 -34.59 24.07
CA THR A 11 5.33 -34.40 24.70
C THR A 11 5.06 -34.31 26.19
N CYS A 12 5.98 -34.83 27.01
CA CYS A 12 5.78 -35.00 28.46
C CYS A 12 5.52 -33.68 29.23
N ASP A 13 5.66 -32.53 28.58
CA ASP A 13 5.46 -31.19 29.14
C ASP A 13 4.09 -30.55 28.82
N ARG A 14 3.11 -31.32 28.29
CA ARG A 14 1.71 -30.93 28.00
C ARG A 14 1.48 -29.73 27.07
N ALA A 15 2.47 -28.88 26.80
CA ALA A 15 2.37 -27.77 25.86
C ALA A 15 3.05 -28.12 24.53
N SER A 16 2.29 -28.13 23.44
CA SER A 16 2.89 -28.34 22.12
C SER A 16 3.62 -27.08 21.65
N ARG A 17 4.74 -27.24 20.91
CA ARG A 17 5.47 -26.09 20.30
C ARG A 17 4.54 -25.15 19.52
N ARG A 18 3.47 -25.70 18.92
CA ARG A 18 2.46 -24.95 18.17
C ARG A 18 1.56 -24.11 19.07
N GLU A 19 1.13 -24.64 20.21
CA GLU A 19 0.34 -23.89 21.20
C GLU A 19 1.13 -22.70 21.74
N VAL A 20 2.43 -22.89 22.03
CA VAL A 20 3.31 -21.82 22.49
C VAL A 20 3.45 -20.71 21.45
N LEU A 21 3.66 -21.07 20.17
CA LEU A 21 3.74 -20.09 19.08
C LEU A 21 2.40 -19.38 18.82
N GLN A 22 1.28 -20.08 19.01
CA GLN A 22 -0.04 -19.48 18.82
C GLN A 22 -0.42 -18.54 19.97
N ALA A 23 -0.17 -18.93 21.21
CA ALA A 23 -0.39 -18.08 22.38
C ALA A 23 0.55 -16.85 22.37
N GLY A 24 1.84 -17.07 22.07
CA GLY A 24 2.83 -16.00 21.93
C GLY A 24 2.52 -15.07 20.75
N GLY A 25 2.14 -15.62 19.59
CA GLY A 25 1.78 -14.86 18.39
C GLY A 25 0.49 -14.07 18.54
N ALA A 26 -0.53 -14.62 19.21
CA ALA A 26 -1.76 -13.88 19.52
C ALA A 26 -1.50 -12.72 20.50
N GLY A 27 -0.57 -12.88 21.45
CA GLY A 27 -0.13 -11.79 22.32
C GLY A 27 0.66 -10.71 21.57
N LEU A 28 1.74 -11.09 20.88
CA LEU A 28 2.67 -10.16 20.21
C LEU A 28 2.05 -9.45 19.00
N LEU A 29 1.26 -10.15 18.18
CA LEU A 29 0.71 -9.62 16.94
C LEU A 29 -0.78 -9.30 17.03
N GLY A 30 -1.52 -9.95 17.93
CA GLY A 30 -2.98 -9.78 18.06
C GLY A 30 -3.41 -8.64 18.98
N LEU A 31 -2.66 -8.31 20.03
CA LEU A 31 -3.04 -7.27 20.99
C LEU A 31 -2.85 -5.84 20.49
N SER A 32 -1.93 -5.65 19.54
CA SER A 32 -1.66 -4.33 18.92
C SER A 32 -2.56 -4.04 17.72
N LEU A 33 -3.15 -5.07 17.10
CA LEU A 33 -3.97 -4.94 15.90
C LEU A 33 -5.20 -4.01 16.08
N PRO A 34 -6.01 -4.11 17.16
CA PRO A 34 -7.14 -3.19 17.35
C PRO A 34 -6.70 -1.74 17.51
N LYS A 35 -5.54 -1.49 18.14
CA LYS A 35 -4.97 -0.15 18.28
C LYS A 35 -4.46 0.40 16.95
N LEU A 36 -3.88 -0.45 16.11
CA LEU A 36 -3.49 -0.08 14.73
C LEU A 36 -4.71 0.29 13.88
N LEU A 37 -5.75 -0.56 13.89
CA LEU A 37 -6.99 -0.28 13.15
C LEU A 37 -7.70 0.97 13.65
N ALA A 38 -7.69 1.21 14.97
CA ALA A 38 -8.21 2.44 15.55
C ALA A 38 -7.38 3.68 15.16
N ALA A 39 -6.05 3.55 15.05
CA ALA A 39 -5.18 4.64 14.60
C ALA A 39 -5.37 4.96 13.11
N GLU A 40 -5.62 3.95 12.27
CA GLU A 40 -5.98 4.12 10.87
C GLU A 40 -7.34 4.82 10.73
N ALA A 41 -8.35 4.38 11.49
CA ALA A 41 -9.67 5.03 11.51
C ALA A 41 -9.63 6.45 12.11
N ALA A 42 -8.75 6.70 13.09
CA ALA A 42 -8.51 8.01 13.68
C ALA A 42 -7.60 8.91 12.83
N SER A 43 -7.05 8.40 11.71
CA SER A 43 -6.38 9.23 10.69
C SER A 43 -7.43 10.06 9.92
N SER A 44 -8.07 10.96 10.65
CA SER A 44 -8.94 11.99 10.12
C SER A 44 -8.09 12.98 9.33
N GLU A 45 -8.50 13.18 8.08
CA GLU A 45 -8.16 14.33 7.23
C GLU A 45 -6.68 14.50 6.86
N LEU A 46 -6.13 13.53 6.13
CA LEU A 46 -5.18 13.91 5.09
C LEU A 46 -5.91 14.82 4.11
N ARG A 47 -5.65 16.14 4.19
CA ARG A 47 -6.10 17.11 3.18
C ARG A 47 -5.75 16.51 1.81
N PRO A 48 -6.73 16.34 0.90
CA PRO A 48 -6.46 15.74 -0.39
C PRO A 48 -5.38 16.57 -1.09
N ARG A 49 -4.19 15.98 -1.24
CA ARG A 49 -3.04 16.61 -1.89
C ARG A 49 -2.80 15.87 -3.19
N ALA A 50 -2.93 16.59 -4.30
CA ALA A 50 -2.50 16.06 -5.59
C ALA A 50 -0.97 15.85 -5.56
N LYS A 51 -0.54 14.59 -5.39
CA LYS A 51 0.89 14.22 -5.34
C LYS A 51 1.53 14.20 -6.73
N SER A 52 0.73 14.01 -7.77
CA SER A 52 1.15 13.95 -9.17
C SER A 52 0.05 14.54 -10.07
N VAL A 53 0.45 15.34 -11.05
CA VAL A 53 -0.44 15.95 -12.03
C VAL A 53 0.15 15.69 -13.42
N ILE A 54 -0.69 15.32 -14.39
CA ILE A 54 -0.30 15.25 -15.80
C ILE A 54 -0.55 16.63 -16.40
N PHE A 55 0.51 17.32 -16.79
CA PHE A 55 0.42 18.62 -17.44
C PHE A 55 0.58 18.45 -18.95
N LEU A 56 -0.52 18.67 -19.68
CA LEU A 56 -0.56 18.56 -21.14
C LEU A 56 -0.41 19.95 -21.76
N LEU A 57 0.75 20.23 -22.36
CA LEU A 57 0.94 21.45 -23.16
C LEU A 57 0.50 21.17 -24.60
N LEU A 58 -0.70 21.65 -24.94
CA LEU A 58 -1.28 21.52 -26.28
C LEU A 58 -0.92 22.71 -27.19
N PHE A 59 0.17 23.42 -26.89
CA PHE A 59 0.70 24.40 -27.82
C PHE A 59 1.22 23.63 -29.03
N GLY A 60 0.41 23.56 -30.08
CA GLY A 60 0.79 22.95 -31.34
C GLY A 60 2.09 23.58 -31.81
N GLY A 61 3.04 22.75 -32.22
CA GLY A 61 4.33 23.23 -32.73
C GLY A 61 4.15 24.24 -33.87
N PRO A 62 5.19 25.04 -34.17
CA PRO A 62 5.13 26.04 -35.23
C PRO A 62 4.65 25.39 -36.54
N SER A 63 3.80 26.10 -37.29
CA SER A 63 3.33 25.58 -38.57
C SER A 63 4.50 25.39 -39.53
N GLN A 64 4.37 24.51 -40.53
CA GLN A 64 5.44 24.29 -41.52
C GLN A 64 5.85 25.60 -42.23
N LEU A 65 4.91 26.54 -42.39
CA LEU A 65 5.16 27.87 -42.94
C LEU A 65 6.04 28.76 -42.04
N GLU A 66 6.04 28.54 -40.73
CA GLU A 66 6.90 29.28 -39.78
C GLU A 66 8.31 28.70 -39.68
N THR A 67 8.49 27.41 -40.00
CA THR A 67 9.80 26.74 -39.90
C THR A 67 10.63 26.90 -41.18
N PHE A 68 9.97 26.91 -42.34
CA PHE A 68 10.61 27.08 -43.63
C PHE A 68 9.77 28.03 -44.50
N ASP A 69 10.09 29.32 -44.45
CA ASP A 69 9.54 30.28 -45.41
C ASP A 69 10.24 30.11 -46.76
N MET A 70 9.60 29.38 -47.66
CA MET A 70 10.08 29.21 -49.02
C MET A 70 9.55 30.35 -49.90
N LYS A 71 10.10 31.56 -49.75
CA LYS A 71 10.00 32.62 -50.75
C LYS A 71 11.32 33.36 -50.96
N PRO A 72 12.34 32.69 -51.53
CA PRO A 72 13.57 33.36 -51.93
C PRO A 72 13.38 34.33 -53.11
N ASP A 73 12.28 34.24 -53.86
CA ASP A 73 12.03 35.00 -55.10
C ASP A 73 10.64 35.69 -55.15
N ALA A 74 10.05 36.03 -54.01
CA ALA A 74 8.81 36.82 -53.98
C ALA A 74 9.08 38.33 -53.88
#